data_AF-A0A345H8W0-F1
#
_entry.id   AF-A0A345H8W0-F1
#
_cell.length_a   1.000
_cell.length_b   1.000
_cell.length_c   1.000
_cell.angle_alpha   90.00
_cell.angle_beta   90.00
_cell.angle_gamma   90.00
#
_symmetry.space_group_name_H-M   'P 1'
#
loop_
_entity.id
_entity.type
_entity.pdbx_description
1 polymer ?
#
loop_
_entity_poly.entity_id
_entity_poly.type
_entity_poly.pdbx_seq_one_letter_code
_entity_poly.pdbx_strand_id
1 'polypeptide(L)'
;MNLTIPNYVIIAGGIGQIFTALIYPYIRHQVFDWYNDVKQLKPLNQEIAKTYGRYIQGLNFSFGLIALWLPEELKNQTPLAVALTGLIGAYWVGKVATQIAYYPMYQIPQKLHFKIGSYCMNILFIFFATIYTLLLLNNLKII
;
A
#
# COMPACT_ATOMS: atom_id res chain seq x y z
N MET A 1 15.07 -6.92 23.02
CA MET A 1 15.96 -5.93 22.37
C MET A 1 15.04 -4.81 21.95
N ASN A 2 15.01 -3.66 22.65
CA ASN A 2 14.00 -2.62 22.41
C ASN A 2 14.23 -1.96 21.05
N LEU A 3 13.46 -2.35 20.03
CA LEU A 3 13.59 -1.77 18.69
C LEU A 3 12.91 -0.40 18.65
N THR A 4 13.68 0.68 18.70
CA THR A 4 13.12 2.04 18.54
C THR A 4 12.92 2.36 17.06
N ILE A 5 11.66 2.42 16.61
CA ILE A 5 11.31 2.80 15.23
C ILE A 5 11.32 4.34 15.12
N PRO A 6 12.21 4.93 14.29
CA PRO A 6 12.29 6.37 14.15
C PRO A 6 11.11 6.96 13.37
N ASN A 7 10.68 8.18 13.72
CA ASN A 7 9.55 8.83 13.05
C ASN A 7 9.78 9.04 11.55
N TYR A 8 11.01 9.37 11.14
CA TYR A 8 11.30 9.59 9.73
C TYR A 8 11.04 8.35 8.87
N VAL A 9 11.14 7.14 9.44
CA VAL A 9 10.82 5.88 8.76
C VAL A 9 9.31 5.75 8.56
N ILE A 10 8.53 6.07 9.60
CA ILE A 10 7.05 6.06 9.55
C ILE A 10 6.55 7.11 8.55
N ILE A 11 7.12 8.32 8.60
CA ILE A 11 6.82 9.43 7.70
C ILE A 11 7.17 9.06 6.25
N ALA A 12 8.32 8.43 6.00
CA ALA A 12 8.67 7.93 4.67
C ALA A 12 7.66 6.89 4.18
N GLY A 13 7.19 6.00 5.08
CA GLY A 13 6.05 5.11 4.81
C GLY A 13 4.79 5.88 4.42
N GLY A 14 4.46 6.94 5.17
CA GLY A 14 3.30 7.80 4.91
C GLY A 14 3.37 8.50 3.54
N ILE A 15 4.49 9.14 3.23
CA ILE A 15 4.75 9.78 1.93
C ILE A 15 4.65 8.75 0.81
N GLY A 16 5.22 7.57 1.00
CA GLY A 16 5.11 6.48 0.03
C GLY A 16 3.66 6.08 -0.23
N GLN A 17 2.84 5.92 0.81
CA GLN A 17 1.43 5.55 0.63
C GLN A 17 0.64 6.63 -0.13
N ILE A 18 0.86 7.91 0.19
CA ILE A 18 0.29 9.04 -0.55
C ILE A 18 0.73 8.99 -2.02
N PHE A 19 2.03 8.80 -2.27
CA PHE A 19 2.56 8.65 -3.62
C PHE A 19 1.85 7.52 -4.38
N THR A 20 1.67 6.34 -3.76
CA THR A 20 0.95 5.25 -4.41
C THR A 20 -0.47 5.67 -4.79
N ALA A 21 -1.20 6.31 -3.87
CA ALA A 21 -2.56 6.79 -4.12
C ALA A 21 -2.61 7.75 -5.33
N LEU A 22 -1.64 8.65 -5.46
CA LEU A 22 -1.58 9.63 -6.54
C LEU A 22 -1.11 9.05 -7.88
N ILE A 23 -0.19 8.09 -7.87
CA ILE A 23 0.35 7.49 -9.11
C ILE A 23 -0.57 6.41 -9.71
N TYR A 24 -1.48 5.81 -8.90
CA TYR A 24 -2.37 4.74 -9.35
C TYR A 24 -3.25 5.09 -10.56
N PRO A 25 -3.88 6.28 -10.66
CA PRO A 25 -4.62 6.68 -11.85
C PRO A 25 -3.74 6.77 -13.11
N TYR A 26 -2.52 7.31 -12.97
CA TYR A 26 -1.56 7.39 -14.07
C TYR A 26 -1.16 5.99 -14.56
N ILE A 27 -0.80 5.09 -13.63
CA ILE A 27 -0.43 3.70 -13.96
C ILE A 27 -1.60 2.98 -14.65
N ARG A 28 -2.83 3.15 -14.15
CA ARG A 28 -4.03 2.58 -14.76
C ARG A 28 -4.30 3.08 -16.17
N HIS A 29 -3.83 4.26 -16.55
CA HIS A 29 -4.09 4.79 -17.89
C HIS A 29 -2.94 4.52 -18.86
N GLN A 30 -1.70 4.58 -18.39
CA GLN A 30 -0.51 4.56 -19.24
C GLN A 30 0.18 3.18 -19.29
N VAL A 31 0.05 2.38 -18.23
CA VAL A 31 0.72 1.09 -18.11
C VAL A 31 -0.25 -0.04 -18.41
N PHE A 32 -1.42 0.02 -17.79
CA PHE A 32 -2.49 -0.93 -17.98
C PHE A 32 -3.49 -0.31 -18.96
N ASP A 33 -3.98 -1.06 -19.94
CA ASP A 33 -5.05 -0.58 -20.82
C ASP A 33 -6.43 -0.63 -20.11
N TRP A 34 -6.43 -0.21 -18.84
CA TRP A 34 -7.45 -0.53 -17.83
C TRP A 34 -8.84 -0.11 -18.28
N TYR A 35 -8.96 1.04 -18.95
CA TYR A 35 -10.26 1.54 -19.38
C TYR A 35 -10.86 0.69 -20.50
N ASN A 36 -10.04 0.16 -21.40
CA ASN A 36 -10.51 -0.73 -22.46
C ASN A 36 -10.76 -2.14 -21.90
N ASP A 37 -9.92 -2.62 -20.99
CA ASP A 37 -10.09 -3.92 -20.33
C ASP A 37 -11.37 -3.95 -19.49
N VAL A 38 -11.62 -2.91 -18.68
CA VAL A 38 -12.83 -2.82 -17.85
C VAL A 38 -14.09 -2.73 -18.70
N LYS A 39 -14.07 -2.06 -19.87
CA LYS A 39 -15.24 -1.98 -20.76
C LYS A 39 -15.75 -3.33 -21.25
N GLN A 40 -14.91 -4.37 -21.26
CA GLN A 40 -15.30 -5.73 -21.65
C GLN A 40 -16.16 -6.43 -20.59
N LEU A 41 -16.19 -5.90 -19.36
CA LEU A 41 -17.02 -6.43 -18.28
C LEU A 41 -18.47 -5.97 -18.39
N LYS A 42 -19.40 -6.71 -17.78
CA LYS A 42 -20.80 -6.27 -17.59
C LYS A 42 -20.84 -4.93 -16.83
N PRO A 43 -21.79 -4.01 -17.11
CA PRO A 43 -21.84 -2.68 -16.49
C PRO A 43 -21.72 -2.68 -14.96
N LEU A 44 -22.40 -3.61 -14.28
CA LEU A 44 -22.30 -3.77 -12.83
C LEU A 44 -20.86 -4.07 -12.36
N ASN A 45 -20.17 -4.99 -13.04
CA ASN A 45 -18.80 -5.37 -12.71
C ASN A 45 -17.81 -4.21 -12.97
N GLN A 46 -18.09 -3.35 -13.95
CA GLN A 46 -17.30 -2.14 -14.17
C GLN A 46 -17.36 -1.19 -12.98
N GLU A 47 -18.57 -0.93 -12.46
CA GLU A 47 -18.76 -0.04 -11.32
C GLU A 47 -18.17 -0.64 -10.03
N ILE A 48 -18.27 -1.95 -9.84
CA ILE A 48 -17.61 -2.66 -8.72
C ILE A 48 -16.09 -2.48 -8.79
N ALA A 49 -15.48 -2.73 -9.96
CA ALA A 49 -14.04 -2.58 -10.14
C ALA A 49 -13.56 -1.13 -9.91
N LYS A 50 -14.31 -0.14 -10.43
CA LYS A 50 -14.03 1.28 -10.19
C LYS A 50 -14.15 1.64 -8.71
N THR A 51 -15.17 1.14 -8.03
CA THR A 51 -15.44 1.42 -6.61
C THR A 51 -14.33 0.87 -5.72
N TYR A 52 -13.92 -0.40 -5.91
CA TYR A 52 -12.77 -0.96 -5.19
C TYR A 52 -11.49 -0.18 -5.46
N GLY A 53 -11.25 0.22 -6.71
CA GLY A 53 -10.09 1.03 -7.06
C GLY A 53 -10.09 2.43 -6.40
N ARG A 54 -11.26 3.01 -6.11
CA ARG A 54 -11.40 4.28 -5.37
C ARG A 54 -11.23 4.07 -3.87
N TYR A 55 -11.77 2.99 -3.31
CA TYR A 55 -11.60 2.65 -1.90
C TYR A 55 -10.13 2.38 -1.55
N ILE A 56 -9.43 1.61 -2.38
CA ILE A 56 -7.99 1.35 -2.24
C ILE A 56 -7.19 2.66 -2.27
N GLN A 57 -7.50 3.55 -3.21
CA GLN A 57 -6.84 4.85 -3.31
C GLN A 57 -7.09 5.72 -2.06
N GLY A 58 -8.34 5.79 -1.60
CA GLY A 58 -8.72 6.55 -0.40
C GLY A 58 -8.09 6.00 0.88
N LEU A 59 -7.98 4.67 0.99
CA LEU A 59 -7.29 4.01 2.12
C LEU A 59 -5.79 4.33 2.12
N ASN A 60 -5.10 4.15 0.99
CA ASN A 60 -3.66 4.45 0.89
C ASN A 60 -3.38 5.92 1.20
N PHE A 61 -4.22 6.82 0.68
CA PHE A 61 -4.08 8.25 0.97
C PHE A 61 -4.26 8.50 2.47
N SER A 62 -5.35 8.02 3.06
CA SER A 62 -5.68 8.21 4.49
C SER A 62 -4.62 7.62 5.43
N PHE A 63 -4.17 6.39 5.17
CA PHE A 63 -3.08 5.77 5.94
C PHE A 63 -1.78 6.57 5.80
N GLY A 64 -1.53 7.09 4.60
CA GLY A 64 -0.41 7.98 4.34
C GLY A 64 -0.46 9.26 5.16
N LEU A 65 -1.62 9.91 5.23
CA LEU A 65 -1.86 11.10 6.06
C LEU A 65 -1.65 10.80 7.55
N ILE A 66 -2.21 9.69 8.04
CA ILE A 66 -2.06 9.28 9.44
C ILE A 66 -0.59 9.07 9.78
N ALA A 67 0.16 8.36 8.93
CA ALA A 67 1.58 8.12 9.17
C ALA A 67 2.46 9.37 9.03
N LEU A 68 2.05 10.33 8.20
CA LEU A 68 2.73 11.61 8.03
C LEU A 68 2.56 12.52 9.26
N TRP A 69 1.34 12.65 9.79
CA TRP A 69 1.04 13.61 10.85
C TRP A 69 1.02 13.03 12.26
N LEU A 70 0.77 11.73 12.41
CA LEU A 70 0.59 11.08 13.71
C LEU A 70 1.60 9.93 13.93
N PRO A 71 2.91 10.08 13.62
CA PRO A 71 3.86 8.98 13.76
C PRO A 71 4.06 8.53 15.21
N GLU A 72 3.98 9.45 16.18
CA GLU A 72 4.06 9.11 17.60
C GLU A 72 2.83 8.33 18.07
N GLU A 73 1.63 8.73 17.62
CA GLU A 73 0.39 8.01 17.94
C GLU A 73 0.38 6.59 17.39
N LEU A 74 1.04 6.36 16.26
CA LEU A 74 1.15 5.02 15.67
C LEU A 74 2.09 4.08 16.45
N LYS A 75 2.91 4.58 17.37
CA LYS A 75 3.87 3.75 18.13
C LYS A 75 3.77 3.91 19.65
N ASN A 76 2.72 4.57 20.15
CA ASN A 76 2.53 4.85 21.57
C ASN A 76 1.98 3.67 22.39
N GLN A 77 1.90 2.46 21.82
CA GLN A 77 1.46 1.23 22.48
C GLN A 77 0.01 1.26 23.02
N THR A 78 -0.80 2.21 22.58
CA THR A 78 -2.23 2.23 22.91
C THR A 78 -2.99 1.14 22.13
N PRO A 79 -4.17 0.71 22.60
CA PRO A 79 -5.03 -0.20 21.83
C PRO A 79 -5.37 0.33 20.43
N LEU A 80 -5.50 1.65 20.27
CA LEU A 80 -5.73 2.29 18.98
C LEU A 80 -4.52 2.16 18.06
N ALA A 81 -3.30 2.34 18.59
CA ALA A 81 -2.06 2.15 17.83
C ALA A 81 -1.94 0.71 17.34
N VAL A 82 -2.23 -0.29 18.20
CA VAL A 82 -2.28 -1.71 17.82
C VAL A 82 -3.30 -1.94 16.69
N ALA A 83 -4.53 -1.44 16.85
CA ALA A 83 -5.59 -1.64 15.86
C ALA A 83 -5.25 -1.01 14.50
N LEU A 84 -4.75 0.23 14.48
CA LEU A 84 -4.39 0.92 13.24
C LEU A 84 -3.17 0.32 12.57
N THR A 85 -2.10 0.06 13.31
CA THR A 85 -0.89 -0.55 12.73
C THR A 85 -1.13 -1.99 12.29
N GLY A 86 -1.99 -2.73 13.00
CA GLY A 86 -2.47 -4.04 12.59
C GLY A 86 -3.30 -4.00 11.31
N LEU A 87 -4.24 -3.04 11.20
CA LEU A 87 -5.04 -2.84 9.99
C LEU A 87 -4.15 -2.51 8.78
N ILE A 88 -3.25 -1.54 8.92
CA ILE A 88 -2.36 -1.10 7.84
C ILE A 88 -1.37 -2.23 7.48
N GLY A 89 -0.81 -2.91 8.48
CA GLY A 89 0.09 -4.05 8.29
C GLY A 89 -0.59 -5.20 7.55
N ALA A 90 -1.77 -5.63 8.00
CA ALA A 90 -2.55 -6.67 7.34
C ALA A 90 -2.93 -6.29 5.90
N TYR A 91 -3.31 -5.03 5.67
CA TYR A 91 -3.61 -4.51 4.34
C TYR A 91 -2.42 -4.65 3.38
N TRP A 92 -1.22 -4.20 3.78
CA TRP A 92 -0.04 -4.26 2.93
C TRP A 92 0.54 -5.67 2.79
N VAL A 93 0.55 -6.47 3.86
CA VAL A 93 0.94 -7.88 3.80
C VAL A 93 0.02 -8.64 2.85
N GLY A 94 -1.30 -8.45 2.98
CA GLY A 94 -2.29 -9.05 2.08
C GLY A 94 -2.07 -8.63 0.63
N LYS A 95 -1.78 -7.36 0.37
CA LYS A 95 -1.44 -6.85 -0.96
C LYS A 95 -0.15 -7.47 -1.53
N VAL A 96 0.87 -7.73 -0.72
CA VAL A 96 2.11 -8.39 -1.17
C VAL A 96 1.86 -9.88 -1.43
N ALA A 97 1.18 -10.56 -0.50
CA ALA A 97 0.85 -11.98 -0.61
C ALA A 97 -0.01 -12.26 -1.86
N THR A 98 -1.06 -11.48 -2.08
CA THR A 98 -1.93 -11.61 -3.26
C THR A 98 -1.19 -11.35 -4.57
N GLN A 99 -0.27 -10.38 -4.58
CA GLN A 99 0.54 -10.13 -5.77
C GLN A 99 1.45 -11.31 -6.10
N ILE A 100 2.08 -11.93 -5.10
CA ILE A 100 2.95 -13.10 -5.30
C ILE A 100 2.11 -14.31 -5.75
N ALA A 101 0.93 -14.52 -5.17
CA ALA A 101 0.11 -15.69 -5.43
C ALA A 101 -0.68 -15.63 -6.75
N TYR A 102 -1.18 -14.46 -7.15
CA TYR A 102 -2.18 -14.36 -8.20
C TYR A 102 -1.79 -13.46 -9.38
N TYR A 103 -0.83 -12.54 -9.23
CA TYR A 103 -0.60 -11.53 -10.28
C TYR A 103 0.50 -12.00 -11.23
N PRO A 104 0.21 -12.18 -12.53
CA PRO A 104 1.21 -12.55 -13.53
C PRO A 104 2.06 -11.33 -13.91
N MET A 105 2.90 -10.86 -12.98
CA MET A 105 3.71 -9.63 -13.15
C MET A 105 4.70 -9.70 -14.34
N TYR A 106 4.97 -10.89 -14.87
CA TYR A 106 5.77 -11.11 -16.08
C TYR A 106 5.07 -10.65 -17.37
N GLN A 107 3.75 -10.43 -17.34
CA GLN A 107 2.96 -9.95 -18.49
C GLN A 107 2.96 -8.42 -18.63
N ILE A 108 3.57 -7.69 -17.68
CA ILE A 108 3.68 -6.23 -17.75
C ILE A 108 4.51 -5.83 -18.97
N PRO A 109 4.15 -4.76 -19.71
CA PRO A 109 4.91 -4.32 -20.87
C PRO A 109 6.38 -4.06 -20.51
N GLN A 110 7.30 -4.68 -21.25
CA GLN A 110 8.73 -4.73 -20.93
C GLN A 110 9.51 -3.45 -21.30
N LYS A 111 8.83 -2.31 -21.46
CA LYS A 111 9.49 -1.01 -21.66
C LYS A 111 10.29 -0.67 -20.39
N LEU A 112 11.49 -0.13 -20.56
CA LEU A 112 12.44 0.08 -19.46
C LEU A 112 11.85 0.83 -18.26
N HIS A 113 11.10 1.92 -18.51
CA HIS A 113 10.48 2.72 -17.45
C HIS A 113 9.38 1.96 -16.67
N PHE A 114 8.62 1.08 -17.33
CA PHE A 114 7.62 0.24 -16.65
C PHE A 114 8.26 -0.90 -15.87
N LYS A 115 9.35 -1.47 -16.38
CA LYS A 115 10.12 -2.49 -15.66
C LYS A 115 10.74 -1.93 -14.38
N ILE A 116 11.40 -0.77 -14.46
CA ILE A 116 11.95 -0.07 -13.29
C ILE A 116 10.83 0.30 -12.32
N GLY A 117 9.74 0.89 -12.82
CA GLY A 117 8.58 1.23 -12.00
C GLY A 117 8.00 0.03 -11.25
N SER A 118 7.90 -1.14 -11.88
CA SER A 118 7.44 -2.37 -11.24
C SER A 118 8.32 -2.78 -10.05
N TYR A 119 9.65 -2.78 -10.22
CA TYR A 119 10.57 -3.08 -9.11
C TYR A 119 10.46 -2.06 -7.99
N CYS A 120 10.44 -0.76 -8.31
CA CYS A 120 10.31 0.30 -7.31
C CYS A 120 9.00 0.18 -6.51
N MET A 121 7.88 -0.08 -7.18
CA MET A 121 6.59 -0.28 -6.51
C MET A 121 6.60 -1.53 -5.62
N ASN A 122 7.22 -2.63 -6.06
CA ASN A 122 7.34 -3.85 -5.25
C ASN A 122 8.16 -3.63 -3.98
N ILE A 123 9.30 -2.95 -4.10
CA ILE A 123 10.13 -2.56 -2.95
C ILE A 123 9.31 -1.70 -2.00
N LEU A 124 8.55 -0.73 -2.53
CA LEU A 124 7.71 0.16 -1.75
C LEU A 124 6.61 -0.59 -0.98
N PHE A 125 5.97 -1.58 -1.60
CA PHE A 125 4.96 -2.41 -0.94
C PHE A 125 5.54 -3.31 0.15
N ILE A 126 6.72 -3.89 -0.08
CA ILE A 126 7.43 -4.69 0.93
C ILE A 126 7.86 -3.79 2.10
N PHE A 127 8.32 -2.58 1.81
CA PHE A 127 8.67 -1.59 2.81
C PHE A 127 7.48 -1.23 3.71
N PHE A 128 6.30 -0.98 3.13
CA PHE A 128 5.08 -0.75 3.92
C PHE A 128 4.70 -1.94 4.77
N ALA A 129 4.63 -3.14 4.18
CA ALA A 129 4.31 -4.35 4.91
C ALA A 129 5.26 -4.55 6.11
N THR A 130 6.56 -4.33 5.88
CA THR A 130 7.58 -4.49 6.93
C THR A 130 7.41 -3.46 8.04
N ILE A 131 7.32 -2.16 7.73
CA ILE A 131 7.21 -1.11 8.76
C ILE A 131 5.97 -1.27 9.61
N TYR A 132 4.80 -1.47 9.00
CA TYR A 132 3.55 -1.53 9.76
C TYR A 132 3.42 -2.84 10.55
N THR A 133 4.00 -3.94 10.07
CA THR A 133 4.16 -5.15 10.90
C THR A 133 5.11 -4.92 12.06
N LEU A 134 6.26 -4.26 11.87
CA LEU A 134 7.16 -3.93 12.98
C LEU A 134 6.52 -2.97 13.99
N LEU A 135 5.76 -1.98 13.54
CA LEU A 135 5.00 -1.09 14.41
C LEU A 135 3.96 -1.86 15.23
N LEU A 136 3.24 -2.81 14.62
CA LEU A 136 2.32 -3.69 15.33
C LEU A 136 3.05 -4.50 16.41
N LEU A 137 4.18 -5.13 16.07
CA LEU A 137 4.96 -5.94 17.01
C LEU A 137 5.51 -5.09 18.18
N ASN A 138 5.98 -3.88 17.90
CA ASN A 138 6.41 -2.91 18.91
C ASN A 138 5.23 -2.48 19.81
N ASN A 139 4.05 -2.22 19.22
CA ASN A 139 2.85 -1.86 19.99
C ASN A 139 2.35 -3.01 20.87
N LEU A 140 2.57 -4.26 20.46
CA LEU A 140 2.29 -5.46 21.25
C LEU A 140 3.40 -5.79 22.26
N LYS A 141 4.47 -5.00 22.33
CA LYS A 141 5.65 -5.23 23.19
C LYS A 141 6.33 -6.58 22.96
N ILE A 142 6.25 -7.10 21.73
CA ILE A 142 6.93 -8.34 21.32
C ILE A 142 8.40 -8.05 20.99
N ILE A 143 8.69 -6.85 20.47
CA ILE A 143 10.03 -6.35 20.12
C ILE A 143 10.29 -4.97 20.73
#